data_AF-A0A936BXG7-F1
#
_entry.id   AF-A0A936BXG7-F1
#
_cell.length_a   1.000
_cell.length_b   1.000
_cell.length_c   1.000
_cell.angle_alpha   90.00
_cell.angle_beta   90.00
_cell.angle_gamma   90.00
#
_symmetry.space_group_name_H-M   'P 1'
#
loop_
_entity.id
_entity.type
_entity.pdbx_description
1 polymer ?
#
loop_
_entity_poly.entity_id
_entity_poly.type
_entity_poly.pdbx_seq_one_letter_code
_entity_poly.pdbx_strand_id
1 'polypeptide(L)'
;MHETKMGEEMEQNTAEVSLEAGSLAQQMETLASENAKFERQLLERELEVEVLKQVYMHKAFSTKQRKEHVGFANQKGLSFRRACRLLSVARSTLAYRGRLEDRDAPLRAKLLELSATNPDFGYRRATALLRAEGMRVNPKRVYRIWRAAGLCKGRQRTRGSVEA
;
A
#
# COMPACT_ATOMS: atom_id res chain seq x y z
N MET A 1 25.82 12.74 -77.61
CA MET A 1 25.11 13.68 -76.71
C MET A 1 23.81 13.09 -76.15
N HIS A 2 23.05 12.25 -76.88
CA HIS A 2 21.84 11.62 -76.35
C HIS A 2 22.12 10.48 -75.36
N GLU A 3 23.14 9.64 -75.60
CA GLU A 3 23.49 8.53 -74.71
C GLU A 3 24.03 8.99 -73.34
N THR A 4 24.75 10.12 -73.30
CA THR A 4 25.25 10.72 -72.06
C THR A 4 24.13 11.27 -71.17
N LYS A 5 23.06 11.83 -71.78
CA LYS A 5 21.89 12.36 -71.06
C LYS A 5 21.03 11.26 -70.44
N MET A 6 20.81 10.17 -71.18
CA MET A 6 20.10 8.98 -70.69
C MET A 6 20.84 8.30 -69.53
N GLY A 7 22.18 8.29 -69.57
CA GLY A 7 23.01 7.77 -68.48
C GLY A 7 22.89 8.60 -67.19
N GLU A 8 22.95 9.93 -67.30
CA GLU A 8 22.77 10.84 -66.16
C GLU A 8 21.36 10.76 -65.57
N GLU A 9 20.32 10.64 -66.39
CA GLU A 9 18.93 10.47 -65.91
C GLU A 9 18.73 9.13 -65.18
N MET A 10 19.35 8.04 -65.67
CA MET A 10 19.29 6.74 -64.97
C MET A 10 20.09 6.75 -63.65
N GLU A 11 21.22 7.44 -63.58
CA GLU A 11 21.97 7.64 -62.33
C GLU A 11 21.18 8.49 -61.32
N GLN A 12 20.50 9.55 -61.76
CA GLN A 12 19.65 10.37 -60.89
C GLN A 12 18.46 9.58 -60.34
N ASN A 13 17.80 8.79 -61.20
CA ASN A 13 16.62 8.00 -60.82
C ASN A 13 17.00 6.85 -59.86
N THR A 14 18.17 6.22 -60.06
CA THR A 14 18.68 5.20 -59.12
C THR A 14 19.10 5.80 -57.78
N ALA A 15 19.65 7.01 -57.77
CA ALA A 15 19.98 7.74 -56.55
C ALA A 15 18.72 8.15 -55.76
N GLU A 16 17.68 8.66 -56.41
CA GLU A 16 16.39 9.00 -55.77
C GLU A 16 15.73 7.77 -55.14
N VAL A 17 15.64 6.66 -55.86
CA VAL A 17 15.08 5.40 -55.32
C VAL A 17 15.89 4.91 -54.11
N SER A 18 17.21 5.09 -54.11
CA SER A 18 18.06 4.73 -52.96
C SER A 18 17.84 5.61 -51.73
N LEU A 19 17.59 6.91 -51.94
CA LEU A 19 17.27 7.88 -50.88
C LEU A 19 15.89 7.61 -50.28
N GLU A 20 14.90 7.31 -51.13
CA GLU A 20 13.55 6.92 -50.70
C GLU A 20 13.58 5.61 -49.92
N ALA A 21 14.33 4.60 -50.37
CA ALA A 21 14.53 3.34 -49.64
C ALA A 21 15.19 3.57 -48.27
N GLY A 22 16.15 4.49 -48.17
CA GLY A 22 16.78 4.88 -46.92
C GLY A 22 15.81 5.57 -45.95
N SER A 23 14.96 6.47 -46.44
CA SER A 23 13.91 7.13 -45.66
C SER A 23 12.86 6.13 -45.15
N LEU A 24 12.43 5.20 -46.01
CA LEU A 24 11.52 4.11 -45.64
C LEU A 24 12.13 3.20 -44.56
N ALA A 25 13.41 2.85 -44.67
CA ALA A 25 14.10 2.04 -43.65
C ALA A 25 14.14 2.75 -42.29
N GLN A 26 14.46 4.05 -42.28
CA GLN A 26 14.41 4.88 -41.08
C GLN A 26 12.99 4.92 -40.48
N GLN A 27 11.97 5.08 -41.32
CA GLN A 27 10.57 5.04 -40.87
C GLN A 27 10.19 3.69 -40.26
N MET A 28 10.56 2.58 -40.89
CA MET A 28 10.31 1.24 -40.34
C MET A 28 10.98 1.03 -38.97
N GLU A 29 12.21 1.51 -38.80
CA GLU A 29 12.92 1.41 -37.53
C GLU A 29 12.28 2.28 -36.43
N THR A 30 11.87 3.50 -36.76
CA THR A 30 11.16 4.36 -35.81
C THR A 30 9.84 3.74 -35.36
N LEU A 31 9.02 3.24 -36.28
CA LEU A 31 7.77 2.52 -35.99
C LEU A 31 8.01 1.27 -35.14
N ALA A 32 9.06 0.50 -35.43
CA ALA A 32 9.44 -0.65 -34.61
C ALA A 32 9.79 -0.23 -33.17
N SER A 33 10.52 0.88 -33.02
CA SER A 33 10.86 1.44 -31.70
C SER A 33 9.63 1.94 -30.94
N GLU A 34 8.64 2.49 -31.63
CA GLU A 34 7.38 2.95 -31.05
C GLU A 34 6.51 1.77 -30.62
N ASN A 35 6.38 0.75 -31.44
CA ASN A 35 5.67 -0.49 -31.09
C ASN A 35 6.29 -1.14 -29.84
N ALA A 36 7.62 -1.22 -29.77
CA ALA A 36 8.30 -1.73 -28.60
C ALA A 36 8.04 -0.89 -27.33
N LYS A 37 7.78 0.42 -27.46
CA LYS A 37 7.37 1.29 -26.33
C LYS A 37 5.92 1.02 -25.95
N PHE A 38 5.02 0.89 -26.92
CA PHE A 38 3.60 0.63 -26.68
C PHE A 38 3.36 -0.74 -26.05
N GLU A 39 4.03 -1.78 -26.51
CA GLU A 39 3.96 -3.13 -25.92
C GLU A 39 4.35 -3.10 -24.44
N ARG A 40 5.43 -2.40 -24.10
CA ARG A 40 5.84 -2.22 -22.69
C ARG A 40 4.76 -1.51 -21.87
N GLN A 41 4.16 -0.45 -22.41
CA GLN A 41 3.08 0.28 -21.73
C GLN A 41 1.82 -0.57 -21.55
N LEU A 42 1.50 -1.44 -22.51
CA LEU A 42 0.36 -2.35 -22.48
C LEU A 42 0.51 -3.37 -21.36
N LEU A 43 1.61 -4.13 -21.35
CA LEU A 43 1.91 -5.11 -20.30
C LEU A 43 1.84 -4.49 -18.90
N GLU A 44 2.38 -3.28 -18.80
CA GLU A 44 2.33 -2.48 -17.59
C GLU A 44 0.92 -2.11 -17.12
N ARG A 45 0.01 -1.74 -18.04
CA ARG A 45 -1.39 -1.42 -17.74
C ARG A 45 -2.21 -2.67 -17.44
N GLU A 46 -1.95 -3.77 -18.15
CA GLU A 46 -2.61 -5.06 -17.93
C GLU A 46 -2.39 -5.54 -16.48
N LEU A 47 -1.15 -5.42 -15.99
CA LEU A 47 -0.82 -5.77 -14.62
C LEU A 47 -1.56 -4.91 -13.58
N GLU A 48 -1.70 -3.60 -13.84
CA GLU A 48 -2.48 -2.69 -12.99
C GLU A 48 -3.96 -3.10 -12.95
N VAL A 49 -4.54 -3.45 -14.10
CA VAL A 49 -5.93 -3.91 -14.22
C VAL A 49 -6.14 -5.23 -13.49
N GLU A 50 -5.23 -6.19 -13.62
CA GLU A 50 -5.34 -7.48 -12.92
C GLU A 50 -5.32 -7.30 -11.40
N VAL A 51 -4.39 -6.48 -10.90
CA VAL A 51 -4.33 -6.17 -9.47
C VAL A 51 -5.60 -5.47 -9.00
N LEU A 52 -6.12 -4.50 -9.75
CA LEU A 52 -7.36 -3.83 -9.39
C LEU A 52 -8.54 -4.79 -9.36
N LYS A 53 -8.68 -5.71 -10.33
CA LYS A 53 -9.76 -6.71 -10.34
C LYS A 53 -9.73 -7.59 -9.09
N GLN A 54 -8.54 -7.99 -8.65
CA GLN A 54 -8.36 -8.82 -7.45
C GLN A 54 -8.64 -8.02 -6.16
N VAL A 55 -8.27 -6.72 -6.13
CA VAL A 55 -8.49 -5.85 -4.96
C VAL A 55 -9.94 -5.38 -4.87
N TYR A 56 -10.51 -4.79 -5.92
CA TYR A 56 -11.81 -4.08 -5.95
C TYR A 56 -13.05 -4.97 -5.88
N MET A 57 -12.91 -6.26 -5.58
CA MET A 57 -14.04 -7.08 -5.10
C MET A 57 -14.74 -6.46 -3.87
N HIS A 58 -14.09 -5.52 -3.18
CA HIS A 58 -14.65 -4.80 -2.03
C HIS A 58 -14.61 -3.27 -2.27
N LYS A 59 -15.79 -2.63 -2.36
CA LYS A 59 -15.98 -1.26 -2.89
C LYS A 59 -15.35 -0.11 -2.06
N ALA A 60 -14.91 -0.37 -0.83
CA ALA A 60 -14.28 0.63 0.04
C ALA A 60 -13.25 0.00 0.99
N PHE A 61 -12.05 0.58 1.03
CA PHE A 61 -10.94 0.12 1.88
C PHE A 61 -10.57 1.13 2.95
N SER A 62 -10.36 0.62 4.17
CA SER A 62 -9.65 1.32 5.25
C SER A 62 -8.20 1.62 4.84
N THR A 63 -7.60 2.65 5.44
CA THR A 63 -6.18 2.97 5.25
C THR A 63 -5.27 1.76 5.53
N LYS A 64 -5.63 0.91 6.51
CA LYS A 64 -4.88 -0.32 6.80
C LYS A 64 -4.94 -1.30 5.62
N GLN A 65 -6.13 -1.56 5.11
CA GLN A 65 -6.35 -2.45 3.95
C GLN A 65 -5.63 -1.93 2.71
N ARG A 66 -5.69 -0.62 2.43
CA ARG A 66 -4.95 -0.04 1.28
C ARG A 66 -3.44 -0.27 1.39
N LYS A 67 -2.84 -0.20 2.59
CA LYS A 67 -1.41 -0.53 2.78
C LYS A 67 -1.11 -2.01 2.50
N GLU A 68 -1.98 -2.90 2.97
CA GLU A 68 -1.85 -4.34 2.72
C GLU A 68 -1.94 -4.64 1.21
N HIS A 69 -2.88 -4.01 0.50
CA HIS A 69 -3.02 -4.12 -0.95
C HIS A 69 -1.81 -3.58 -1.72
N VAL A 70 -1.10 -2.57 -1.20
CA VAL A 70 0.16 -2.12 -1.83
C VAL A 70 1.23 -3.20 -1.75
N GLY A 71 1.33 -3.91 -0.61
CA GLY A 71 2.23 -5.07 -0.47
C GLY A 71 1.88 -6.20 -1.44
N PHE A 72 0.59 -6.50 -1.57
CA PHE A 72 0.07 -7.47 -2.53
C PHE A 72 0.40 -7.10 -3.98
N ALA A 73 0.12 -5.86 -4.39
CA ALA A 73 0.42 -5.37 -5.73
C ALA A 73 1.92 -5.47 -6.05
N ASN A 74 2.78 -5.23 -5.05
CA ASN A 74 4.22 -5.39 -5.21
C ASN A 74 4.64 -6.86 -5.41
N GLN A 75 4.03 -7.80 -4.68
CA GLN A 75 4.25 -9.23 -4.89
C GLN A 75 3.78 -9.71 -6.27
N LYS A 76 2.78 -9.05 -6.86
CA LYS A 76 2.30 -9.30 -8.22
C LYS A 76 3.19 -8.70 -9.32
N GLY A 77 4.23 -7.93 -8.97
CA GLY A 77 5.20 -7.40 -9.92
C GLY A 77 5.10 -5.90 -10.19
N LEU A 78 4.15 -5.17 -9.59
CA LEU A 78 4.17 -3.71 -9.69
C LEU A 78 5.26 -3.15 -8.79
N SER A 79 5.98 -2.12 -9.25
CA SER A 79 6.82 -1.35 -8.33
C SER A 79 5.99 -0.69 -7.23
N PHE A 80 6.56 -0.54 -6.03
CA PHE A 80 5.93 0.20 -4.93
C PHE A 80 5.41 1.58 -5.34
N ARG A 81 6.11 2.29 -6.22
CA ARG A 81 5.69 3.61 -6.72
C ARG A 81 4.36 3.54 -7.46
N ARG A 82 4.19 2.53 -8.30
CA ARG A 82 2.96 2.30 -9.06
C ARG A 82 1.86 1.77 -8.17
N ALA A 83 2.14 0.77 -7.34
CA ALA A 83 1.17 0.23 -6.39
C ALA A 83 0.58 1.33 -5.49
N CYS A 84 1.42 2.23 -4.96
CA CYS A 84 0.98 3.41 -4.21
C CYS A 84 0.08 4.34 -5.00
N ARG A 85 0.43 4.63 -6.27
CA ARG A 85 -0.36 5.49 -7.15
C ARG A 85 -1.71 4.86 -7.47
N LEU A 86 -1.70 3.58 -7.85
CA LEU A 86 -2.88 2.79 -8.20
C LEU A 86 -3.89 2.72 -7.04
N LEU A 87 -3.41 2.52 -5.82
CA LEU A 87 -4.24 2.34 -4.62
C LEU A 87 -4.44 3.63 -3.81
N SER A 88 -4.00 4.77 -4.32
CA SER A 88 -4.09 6.08 -3.66
C SER A 88 -3.51 6.09 -2.23
N VAL A 89 -2.31 5.52 -2.07
CA VAL A 89 -1.56 5.47 -0.81
C VAL A 89 -0.31 6.33 -0.91
N ALA A 90 -0.17 7.32 -0.04
CA ALA A 90 1.09 8.06 0.08
C ALA A 90 2.22 7.14 0.59
N ARG A 91 3.41 7.21 -0.03
CA ARG A 91 4.57 6.38 0.33
C ARG A 91 5.02 6.55 1.78
N SER A 92 4.93 7.77 2.32
CA SER A 92 5.22 8.06 3.74
C SER A 92 4.35 7.24 4.68
N THR A 93 3.11 6.94 4.29
CA THR A 93 2.18 6.12 5.06
C THR A 93 2.63 4.67 5.15
N LEU A 94 3.35 4.12 4.16
CA LEU A 94 3.94 2.78 4.24
C LEU A 94 5.06 2.70 5.28
N ALA A 95 5.91 3.73 5.32
CA ALA A 95 6.99 3.82 6.31
C ALA A 95 6.49 4.18 7.71
N TYR A 96 5.30 4.77 7.83
CA TYR A 96 4.72 5.16 9.11
C TYR A 96 4.39 3.96 9.98
N ARG A 97 5.19 3.76 11.04
CA ARG A 97 4.88 2.89 12.18
C ARG A 97 4.19 3.70 13.27
N GLY A 98 3.05 3.20 13.77
CA GLY A 98 2.28 3.87 14.80
C GLY A 98 3.04 3.89 16.12
N ARG A 99 3.55 5.06 16.53
CA ARG A 99 4.31 5.24 17.80
C ARG A 99 3.48 5.11 19.07
N LEU A 100 2.17 4.88 18.92
CA LEU A 100 1.22 4.90 20.03
C LEU A 100 1.36 3.65 20.90
N GLU A 101 1.63 2.50 20.27
CA GLU A 101 1.89 1.24 20.97
C GLU A 101 3.17 1.33 21.78
N ASP A 102 4.26 1.85 21.20
CA ASP A 102 5.53 2.06 21.90
C ASP A 102 5.39 3.01 23.10
N ARG A 103 4.64 4.11 22.93
CA ARG A 103 4.38 5.07 24.01
C ARG A 103 3.52 4.49 25.13
N ASP A 104 2.62 3.58 24.79
CA ASP A 104 1.71 2.94 25.74
C ASP A 104 2.31 1.69 26.38
N ALA A 105 3.34 1.09 25.79
CA ALA A 105 4.01 -0.11 26.29
C ALA A 105 4.39 -0.05 27.78
N PRO A 106 5.08 0.98 28.30
CA PRO A 106 5.44 1.03 29.73
C PRO A 106 4.20 1.12 30.64
N LEU A 107 3.18 1.88 30.23
CA LEU A 107 1.94 1.98 30.99
C LEU A 107 1.15 0.67 30.93
N ARG A 108 1.14 -0.03 29.79
CA ARG A 108 0.51 -1.33 29.63
C ARG A 108 1.15 -2.37 30.54
N ALA A 109 2.49 -2.42 30.61
CA ALA A 109 3.21 -3.34 31.49
C ALA A 109 2.81 -3.14 32.97
N LYS A 110 2.85 -1.89 33.46
CA LYS A 110 2.41 -1.57 34.84
C LYS A 110 0.96 -1.92 35.11
N LEU A 111 0.06 -1.68 34.14
CA LEU A 111 -1.36 -2.02 34.31
C LEU A 111 -1.57 -3.54 34.38
N LEU A 112 -0.79 -4.33 33.63
CA LEU A 112 -0.81 -5.79 33.70
C LEU A 112 -0.33 -6.27 35.08
N GLU A 113 0.79 -5.74 35.58
CA GLU A 113 1.30 -6.03 36.93
C GLU A 113 0.26 -5.71 38.00
N LEU A 114 -0.31 -4.50 37.99
CA LEU A 114 -1.34 -4.09 38.92
C LEU A 114 -2.58 -4.98 38.87
N SER A 115 -2.97 -5.42 37.67
CA SER A 115 -4.10 -6.34 37.50
C SER A 115 -3.81 -7.75 38.02
N ALA A 116 -2.56 -8.20 37.95
CA ALA A 116 -2.15 -9.50 38.47
C ALA A 116 -2.12 -9.50 40.00
N THR A 117 -1.60 -8.43 40.61
CA THR A 117 -1.59 -8.28 42.07
C THR A 117 -2.98 -8.00 42.65
N ASN A 118 -3.82 -7.27 41.89
CA ASN A 118 -5.17 -6.89 42.32
C ASN A 118 -6.23 -7.28 41.27
N PRO A 119 -6.61 -8.57 41.18
CA PRO A 119 -7.54 -9.06 40.17
C PRO A 119 -8.91 -8.38 40.20
N ASP A 120 -9.32 -7.85 41.35
CA ASP A 120 -10.61 -7.15 41.52
C ASP A 120 -10.67 -5.72 41.02
N PHE A 121 -9.53 -5.17 40.63
CA PHE A 121 -9.48 -3.77 40.28
C PHE A 121 -9.99 -3.56 38.86
N GLY A 122 -10.85 -2.56 38.72
CA GLY A 122 -11.16 -1.98 37.41
C GLY A 122 -10.20 -0.83 37.10
N TYR A 123 -10.23 -0.38 35.84
CA TYR A 123 -9.37 0.72 35.36
C TYR A 123 -9.42 1.99 36.24
N ARG A 124 -10.57 2.28 36.89
CA ARG A 124 -10.72 3.44 37.80
C ARG A 124 -9.85 3.31 39.05
N ARG A 125 -9.85 2.14 39.69
CA ARG A 125 -9.01 1.86 40.88
C ARG A 125 -7.53 1.81 40.52
N ALA A 126 -7.19 1.16 39.40
CA ALA A 126 -5.83 1.18 38.87
C ALA A 126 -5.34 2.61 38.56
N THR A 127 -6.20 3.47 37.99
CA THR A 127 -5.85 4.88 37.73
C THR A 127 -5.57 5.64 39.03
N ALA A 128 -6.31 5.38 40.11
CA ALA A 128 -6.09 6.00 41.40
C ALA A 128 -4.75 5.56 42.01
N LEU A 129 -4.43 4.25 41.97
CA LEU A 129 -3.13 3.74 42.42
C LEU A 129 -1.96 4.35 41.65
N LEU A 130 -2.02 4.35 40.32
CA LEU A 130 -0.97 4.96 39.50
C LEU A 130 -0.73 6.43 39.85
N ARG A 131 -1.78 7.17 40.19
CA ARG A 131 -1.66 8.57 40.63
C ARG A 131 -1.08 8.71 42.03
N ALA A 132 -1.43 7.80 42.95
CA ALA A 132 -0.85 7.75 44.29
C ALA A 132 0.66 7.44 44.23
N GLU A 133 1.09 6.62 43.27
CA GLU A 133 2.51 6.38 42.93
C GLU A 133 3.18 7.56 42.20
N GLY A 134 2.50 8.71 42.07
CA GLY A 134 3.04 9.92 41.48
C GLY A 134 2.95 10.01 39.94
N MET A 135 2.36 9.02 39.25
CA MET A 135 2.21 9.08 37.79
C MET A 135 1.01 9.94 37.38
N ARG A 136 1.27 10.98 36.58
CA ARG A 136 0.23 11.82 35.96
C ARG A 136 -0.39 11.12 34.75
N VAL A 137 -1.37 10.24 34.99
CA VAL A 137 -2.09 9.50 33.94
C VAL A 137 -3.51 10.02 33.70
N ASN A 138 -3.91 10.04 32.43
CA ASN A 138 -5.27 10.34 32.01
C ASN A 138 -6.14 9.07 32.14
N PRO A 139 -7.29 9.12 32.85
CA PRO A 139 -8.18 7.96 33.01
C PRO A 139 -8.67 7.39 31.67
N LYS A 140 -8.85 8.24 30.64
CA LYS A 140 -9.24 7.81 29.28
C LYS A 140 -8.15 6.95 28.64
N ARG A 141 -6.88 7.33 28.83
CA ARG A 141 -5.72 6.57 28.32
C ARG A 141 -5.63 5.22 29.01
N VAL A 142 -5.75 5.20 30.34
CA VAL A 142 -5.77 3.97 31.13
C VAL A 142 -6.91 3.06 30.68
N TYR A 143 -8.13 3.58 30.58
CA TYR A 143 -9.29 2.81 30.11
C TYR A 143 -9.06 2.16 28.75
N ARG A 144 -8.52 2.92 27.78
CA ARG A 144 -8.23 2.41 26.45
C ARG A 144 -7.23 1.24 26.47
N ILE A 145 -6.13 1.40 27.20
CA ILE A 145 -5.11 0.36 27.33
C ILE A 145 -5.67 -0.85 28.09
N TRP A 146 -6.45 -0.61 29.14
CA TRP A 146 -7.13 -1.64 29.93
C TRP A 146 -8.07 -2.50 29.07
N ARG A 147 -8.86 -1.87 28.21
CA ARG A 147 -9.73 -2.56 27.24
C ARG A 147 -8.93 -3.34 26.22
N ALA A 148 -7.90 -2.72 25.62
CA ALA A 148 -7.05 -3.37 24.62
C ALA A 148 -6.26 -4.56 25.20
N ALA A 149 -5.93 -4.53 26.49
CA ALA A 149 -5.28 -5.62 27.20
C ALA A 149 -6.24 -6.72 27.69
N GLY A 150 -7.56 -6.62 27.42
CA GLY A 150 -8.53 -7.63 27.82
C GLY A 150 -8.84 -7.65 29.33
N LEU A 151 -8.41 -6.65 30.08
CA LEU A 151 -8.55 -6.60 31.55
C LEU A 151 -9.96 -6.21 32.03
N CYS A 152 -10.89 -5.97 31.10
CA CYS A 152 -12.27 -5.70 31.48
C CYS A 152 -12.97 -6.97 31.91
N LYS A 153 -13.32 -7.04 33.19
CA LYS A 153 -14.21 -8.08 33.72
C LYS A 153 -15.51 -8.07 32.93
N GLY A 154 -15.86 -9.21 32.34
CA GLY A 154 -17.20 -9.43 31.78
C GLY A 154 -18.25 -9.31 32.88
N ARG A 155 -19.44 -8.83 32.55
CA ARG A 155 -20.58 -8.89 33.47
C ARG A 155 -20.83 -10.37 33.78
N GLN A 156 -20.63 -10.80 35.03
CA GLN A 156 -21.03 -12.15 35.42
C GLN A 156 -22.54 -12.24 35.19
N ARG A 157 -22.96 -13.16 34.30
CA ARG A 157 -24.37 -13.50 34.17
C ARG A 157 -24.73 -14.14 35.50
N THR A 158 -25.60 -13.50 36.27
CA THR A 158 -26.22 -14.12 37.44
C THR A 158 -26.77 -15.46 36.98
N ARG A 159 -26.23 -16.56 37.55
CA ARG A 159 -26.76 -17.90 37.31
C ARG A 159 -28.25 -17.82 37.65
N GLY A 160 -29.10 -18.20 36.70
CA GLY A 160 -30.55 -18.15 36.85
C GLY A 160 -30.96 -18.80 38.17
N SER A 161 -31.94 -18.20 38.83
CA SER A 161 -32.56 -18.75 40.04
C SER A 161 -32.72 -20.26 39.88
N VAL A 162 -32.12 -21.02 40.79
CA VAL A 162 -32.47 -22.42 40.97
C VAL A 162 -33.90 -22.37 41.48
N GLU A 163 -34.86 -22.70 40.61
CA GLU A 163 -36.24 -22.95 41.01
C GLU A 163 -36.23 -24.08 42.04
N ALA A 164 -36.79 -23.79 43.22
CA ALA A 164 -36.94 -24.70 44.34
C ALA A 164 -38.32 -25.36 44.31
#